data_AF-A0A4Y8SV77-F1
#
_entry.id   AF-A0A4Y8SV77-F1
#
_cell.length_a   1.000
_cell.length_b   1.000
_cell.length_c   1.000
_cell.angle_alpha   90.00
_cell.angle_beta   90.00
_cell.angle_gamma   90.00
#
_symmetry.space_group_name_H-M   'P 1'
#
loop_
_entity.id
_entity.type
_entity.pdbx_description
1 polymer ?
#
loop_
_entity_poly.entity_id
_entity_poly.type
_entity_poly.pdbx_seq_one_letter_code
_entity_poly.pdbx_strand_id
1 'polypeptide(L)'
;MANALIDVRRAYRLLADYQQRMFELLAYLRDSLGAQDYYQTYVHSLPQRVAGLENLKTSGLRYLPFHDMSVLWLRTPQNQPEPWHSHRKGDLMFGVWVRSDTGYDKHTGQFSDLAVEAATSKLVLSVVVCDTPAEGNWYRDAWLTIDYPEDGQVNDQSKPGYRCFAQAIGLEHLADKAAIDAALQAWCLAASQKLDVQITTHPQPAA
;
A
#
# COMPACT_ATOMS: atom_id res chain seq x y z
N MET A 1 4.38 -34.72 16.72
CA MET A 1 3.66 -34.43 15.46
C MET A 1 2.24 -33.90 15.67
N ALA A 2 1.40 -34.51 16.51
CA ALA A 2 0.03 -34.02 16.74
C ALA A 2 -0.05 -32.55 17.20
N ASN A 3 0.81 -32.11 18.12
CA ASN A 3 0.88 -30.71 18.57
C ASN A 3 1.35 -29.76 17.46
N ALA A 4 2.37 -30.13 16.70
CA ALA A 4 2.85 -29.34 15.56
C ALA A 4 1.74 -29.11 14.51
N LEU A 5 0.90 -30.13 14.22
CA LEU A 5 -0.23 -29.97 13.30
C LEU A 5 -1.35 -29.09 13.88
N ILE A 6 -1.49 -29.00 15.20
CA ILE A 6 -2.39 -28.03 15.84
C ILE A 6 -1.86 -26.62 15.62
N ASP A 7 -0.57 -26.40 15.84
CA ASP A 7 0.05 -25.09 15.68
C ASP A 7 0.03 -24.62 14.22
N VAL A 8 0.27 -25.51 13.25
CA VAL A 8 0.10 -25.22 11.83
C VAL A 8 -1.34 -24.77 11.52
N ARG A 9 -2.35 -25.49 12.03
CA ARG A 9 -3.76 -25.10 11.81
C ARG A 9 -4.10 -23.76 12.44
N ARG A 10 -3.51 -23.42 13.60
CA ARG A 10 -3.66 -22.10 14.23
C ARG A 10 -3.02 -21.02 13.37
N ALA A 11 -1.80 -21.25 12.88
CA ALA A 11 -1.10 -20.31 12.01
C ALA A 11 -1.89 -20.03 10.71
N TYR A 12 -2.43 -21.05 10.05
CA TYR A 12 -3.25 -20.87 8.85
C TYR A 12 -4.50 -20.02 9.11
N ARG A 13 -5.19 -20.23 10.23
CA ARG A 13 -6.36 -19.43 10.59
C ARG A 13 -5.97 -17.99 10.89
N LEU A 14 -4.91 -17.78 11.66
CA LEU A 14 -4.39 -16.45 11.96
C LEU A 14 -4.00 -15.69 10.69
N LEU A 15 -3.33 -16.37 9.74
CA LEU A 15 -2.97 -15.78 8.45
C LEU A 15 -4.20 -15.45 7.61
N ALA A 16 -5.23 -16.29 7.61
CA ALA A 16 -6.47 -16.01 6.89
C ALA A 16 -7.20 -14.79 7.48
N ASP A 17 -7.33 -14.74 8.81
CA ASP A 17 -7.97 -13.62 9.51
C ASP A 17 -7.19 -12.31 9.29
N TYR A 18 -5.86 -12.36 9.34
CA TYR A 18 -5.00 -11.22 9.04
C TYR A 18 -5.22 -10.70 7.61
N GLN A 19 -5.23 -11.58 6.61
CA GLN A 19 -5.44 -11.18 5.22
C GLN A 19 -6.84 -10.57 5.01
N GLN A 20 -7.88 -11.17 5.61
CA GLN A 20 -9.23 -10.63 5.59
C GLN A 20 -9.28 -9.22 6.18
N ARG A 21 -8.66 -9.02 7.35
CA ARG A 21 -8.57 -7.71 8.01
C ARG A 21 -7.83 -6.68 7.15
N MET A 22 -6.78 -7.08 6.45
CA MET A 22 -6.06 -6.19 5.54
C MET A 22 -6.91 -5.80 4.33
N PHE A 23 -7.68 -6.70 3.74
CA PHE A 23 -8.64 -6.34 2.69
C PHE A 23 -9.66 -5.31 3.17
N GLU A 24 -10.24 -5.53 4.36
CA GLU A 24 -11.20 -4.60 4.95
C GLU A 24 -10.57 -3.23 5.25
N LEU A 25 -9.34 -3.21 5.77
CA LEU A 25 -8.59 -1.99 6.01
C LEU A 25 -8.33 -1.23 4.70
N LEU A 26 -7.84 -1.91 3.66
CA LEU A 26 -7.55 -1.30 2.37
C LEU A 26 -8.82 -0.75 1.71
N ALA A 27 -9.91 -1.51 1.72
CA ALA A 27 -11.20 -1.04 1.20
C ALA A 27 -11.68 0.20 1.97
N TYR A 28 -11.63 0.16 3.31
CA TYR A 28 -12.04 1.28 4.15
C TYR A 28 -11.23 2.54 3.88
N LEU A 29 -9.90 2.43 3.78
CA LEU A 29 -9.01 3.55 3.49
C LEU A 29 -9.27 4.15 2.10
N ARG A 30 -9.40 3.29 1.08
CA ARG A 30 -9.73 3.72 -0.29
C ARG A 30 -11.03 4.52 -0.33
N ASP A 31 -12.08 3.98 0.27
CA ASP A 31 -13.40 4.61 0.30
C ASP A 31 -13.38 5.92 1.08
N SER A 32 -12.67 5.93 2.22
CA SER A 32 -12.46 7.12 3.04
C SER A 32 -11.65 8.20 2.30
N LEU A 33 -10.74 7.83 1.40
CA LEU A 33 -10.01 8.77 0.55
C LEU A 33 -10.81 9.19 -0.69
N GLY A 34 -11.96 8.57 -0.97
CA GLY A 34 -12.75 8.82 -2.18
C GLY A 34 -12.01 8.43 -3.46
N ALA A 35 -11.15 7.42 -3.39
CA ALA A 35 -10.36 6.93 -4.51
C ALA A 35 -10.98 5.67 -5.14
N GLN A 36 -10.52 5.31 -6.33
CA GLN A 36 -10.91 4.09 -7.06
C GLN A 36 -9.71 3.16 -7.22
N ASP A 37 -9.96 1.86 -7.27
CA ASP A 37 -8.91 0.86 -7.53
C ASP A 37 -8.27 1.10 -8.90
N TYR A 38 -6.94 1.01 -8.94
CA TYR A 38 -6.19 1.20 -10.18
C TYR A 38 -5.21 0.07 -10.46
N TYR A 39 -4.37 -0.28 -9.49
CA TYR A 39 -3.34 -1.30 -9.71
C TYR A 39 -2.95 -1.99 -8.40
N GLN A 40 -2.47 -3.23 -8.49
CA GLN A 40 -1.88 -3.94 -7.36
C GLN A 40 -0.66 -4.73 -7.80
N THR A 41 0.30 -4.86 -6.90
CA THR A 41 1.48 -5.71 -7.07
C THR A 41 1.78 -6.47 -5.80
N TYR A 42 2.31 -7.67 -5.98
CA TYR A 42 2.76 -8.56 -4.92
C TYR A 42 4.26 -8.70 -5.03
N VAL A 43 4.98 -8.69 -3.89
CA VAL A 43 6.44 -8.93 -3.90
C VAL A 43 6.81 -10.25 -4.55
N HIS A 44 5.95 -11.25 -4.39
CA HIS A 44 6.02 -12.50 -5.11
C HIS A 44 4.77 -12.68 -5.94
N SER A 45 4.96 -12.96 -7.24
CA SER A 45 3.85 -13.24 -8.13
C SER A 45 3.01 -14.41 -7.60
N LEU A 46 1.70 -14.26 -7.64
CA LEU A 46 0.78 -15.31 -7.23
C LEU A 46 1.00 -16.59 -8.08
N PRO A 47 1.12 -17.76 -7.45
CA PRO A 47 1.31 -19.00 -8.18
C PRO A 47 -0.01 -19.40 -8.87
N GLN A 48 0.01 -19.51 -10.20
CA GLN A 48 -1.16 -19.99 -10.96
C GLN A 48 -1.27 -21.52 -10.99
N ARG A 49 -0.16 -22.22 -10.73
CA ARG A 49 -0.02 -23.68 -10.78
C ARG A 49 1.04 -24.14 -9.78
N VAL A 50 0.92 -25.39 -9.33
CA VAL A 50 1.85 -26.00 -8.36
C VAL A 50 3.13 -26.51 -9.04
N ALA A 51 3.07 -26.86 -10.32
CA ALA A 51 4.21 -27.42 -11.05
C ALA A 51 5.42 -26.46 -11.05
N GLY A 52 6.58 -26.97 -10.63
CA GLY A 52 7.85 -26.22 -10.60
C GLY A 52 8.06 -25.40 -9.32
N LEU A 53 7.09 -25.37 -8.40
CA LEU A 53 7.25 -24.67 -7.13
C LEU A 53 8.27 -25.35 -6.21
N GLU A 54 8.44 -26.66 -6.31
CA GLU A 54 9.46 -27.41 -5.56
C GLU A 54 10.90 -26.94 -5.85
N ASN A 55 11.11 -26.25 -6.98
CA ASN A 55 12.43 -25.76 -7.40
C ASN A 55 12.69 -24.29 -7.01
N LEU A 56 11.73 -23.61 -6.38
CA LEU A 56 11.85 -22.20 -6.00
C LEU A 56 11.92 -22.06 -4.47
N LYS A 57 12.98 -21.41 -3.98
CA LYS A 57 13.18 -21.17 -2.54
C LYS A 57 12.11 -20.30 -1.89
N THR A 58 11.40 -19.49 -2.68
CA THR A 58 10.36 -18.57 -2.20
C THR A 58 8.94 -19.13 -2.31
N SER A 59 8.76 -20.38 -2.74
CA SER A 59 7.43 -20.94 -3.03
C SER A 59 6.43 -20.83 -1.88
N GLY A 60 6.88 -20.97 -0.63
CA GLY A 60 6.01 -20.75 0.54
C GLY A 60 5.53 -19.30 0.66
N LEU A 61 6.41 -18.33 0.43
CA LEU A 61 6.09 -16.89 0.50
C LEU A 61 5.12 -16.46 -0.60
N ARG A 62 5.09 -17.15 -1.75
CA ARG A 62 4.12 -16.88 -2.83
C ARG A 62 2.66 -17.11 -2.41
N TYR A 63 2.43 -17.84 -1.32
CA TYR A 63 1.10 -18.07 -0.72
C TYR A 63 0.80 -17.14 0.45
N LEU A 64 1.63 -16.13 0.68
CA LEU A 64 1.43 -15.07 1.66
C LEU A 64 1.23 -13.73 0.92
N PRO A 65 0.09 -13.53 0.22
CA PRO A 65 -0.07 -12.38 -0.68
C PRO A 65 0.06 -11.02 0.00
N PHE A 66 -0.29 -10.89 1.28
CA PHE A 66 -0.11 -9.65 2.04
C PHE A 66 1.29 -9.47 2.64
N HIS A 67 2.19 -10.43 2.42
CA HIS A 67 3.59 -10.24 2.73
C HIS A 67 4.17 -9.26 1.70
N ASP A 68 4.19 -7.97 2.05
CA ASP A 68 4.78 -6.91 1.23
C ASP A 68 3.96 -6.63 -0.07
N MET A 69 2.65 -6.40 0.09
CA MET A 69 1.73 -6.05 -1.01
C MET A 69 1.64 -4.55 -1.21
N SER A 70 1.62 -4.09 -2.46
CA SER A 70 1.33 -2.70 -2.79
C SER A 70 0.07 -2.56 -3.64
N VAL A 71 -0.76 -1.57 -3.32
CA VAL A 71 -1.94 -1.18 -4.10
C VAL A 71 -1.87 0.30 -4.44
N LEU A 72 -2.40 0.65 -5.60
CA LEU A 72 -2.51 2.01 -6.10
C LEU A 72 -3.99 2.34 -6.33
N TRP A 73 -4.38 3.54 -5.91
CA TRP A 73 -5.71 4.08 -6.11
C TRP A 73 -5.64 5.45 -6.77
N LEU A 74 -6.65 5.79 -7.55
CA LEU A 74 -6.74 7.09 -8.21
C LEU A 74 -7.91 7.88 -7.66
N ARG A 75 -7.67 9.16 -7.39
CA ARG A 75 -8.72 10.15 -7.14
C ARG A 75 -8.60 11.26 -8.17
N THR A 76 -9.54 11.26 -9.10
CA THR A 76 -9.64 12.22 -10.20
C THR A 76 -11.04 12.87 -10.21
N PRO A 77 -11.20 14.03 -10.86
CA PRO A 77 -12.51 14.64 -11.06
C PRO A 77 -13.53 13.69 -11.71
N GLN A 78 -14.79 13.82 -11.30
CA GLN A 78 -15.88 13.06 -11.88
C GLN A 78 -15.98 13.29 -13.39
N ASN A 79 -16.09 12.20 -14.15
CA ASN A 79 -16.18 12.18 -15.63
C ASN A 79 -14.90 12.54 -16.39
N GLN A 80 -13.73 12.43 -15.76
CA GLN A 80 -12.48 12.40 -16.53
C GLN A 80 -12.47 11.19 -17.47
N PRO A 81 -12.31 11.38 -18.80
CA PRO A 81 -12.09 10.28 -19.72
C PRO A 81 -10.73 9.63 -19.45
N GLU A 82 -10.71 8.30 -19.38
CA GLU A 82 -9.51 7.48 -19.25
C GLU A 82 -8.51 7.98 -18.17
N PRO A 83 -8.95 8.12 -16.91
CA PRO A 83 -8.11 8.67 -15.83
C PRO A 83 -6.84 7.86 -15.56
N TRP A 84 -6.79 6.61 -16.03
CA TRP A 84 -5.63 5.72 -15.95
C TRP A 84 -4.56 5.97 -17.03
N HIS A 85 -4.86 6.78 -18.07
CA HIS A 85 -3.98 7.09 -19.20
C HIS A 85 -3.78 8.58 -19.48
N SER A 86 -4.57 9.47 -18.86
CA SER A 86 -4.44 10.92 -19.00
C SER A 86 -4.42 11.55 -17.61
N HIS A 87 -3.27 12.10 -17.22
CA HIS A 87 -3.06 12.75 -15.93
C HIS A 87 -3.42 14.23 -16.04
N ARG A 88 -4.25 14.73 -15.13
CA ARG A 88 -4.65 16.13 -15.06
C ARG A 88 -4.10 16.81 -13.82
N LYS A 89 -3.99 18.13 -13.90
CA LYS A 89 -3.59 18.94 -12.75
C LYS A 89 -4.57 18.73 -11.60
N GLY A 90 -4.03 18.36 -10.44
CA GLY A 90 -4.80 18.07 -9.23
C GLY A 90 -5.27 16.63 -9.11
N ASP A 91 -4.99 15.77 -10.10
CA ASP A 91 -5.19 14.33 -9.94
C ASP A 91 -4.25 13.79 -8.87
N LEU A 92 -4.76 12.81 -8.12
CA LEU A 92 -4.05 12.19 -7.02
C LEU A 92 -3.98 10.69 -7.23
N MET A 93 -2.78 10.15 -7.09
CA MET A 93 -2.56 8.71 -6.98
C MET A 93 -2.12 8.39 -5.57
N PHE A 94 -2.91 7.59 -4.87
CA PHE A 94 -2.56 7.04 -3.57
C PHE A 94 -1.83 5.72 -3.76
N GLY A 95 -0.74 5.56 -3.05
CA GLY A 95 -0.02 4.30 -2.95
C GLY A 95 -0.10 3.79 -1.53
N VAL A 96 -0.41 2.51 -1.38
CA VAL A 96 -0.49 1.85 -0.07
C VAL A 96 0.35 0.58 -0.12
N TRP A 97 1.29 0.48 0.80
CA TRP A 97 2.20 -0.65 0.91
C TRP A 97 2.06 -1.32 2.28
N VAL A 98 1.50 -2.52 2.28
CA VAL A 98 1.34 -3.36 3.47
C VAL A 98 2.64 -4.13 3.70
N ARG A 99 3.43 -3.65 4.65
CA ARG A 99 4.66 -4.30 5.12
C ARG A 99 4.34 -5.14 6.35
N SER A 100 4.00 -6.40 6.14
CA SER A 100 3.67 -7.31 7.24
C SER A 100 4.86 -7.59 8.16
N ASP A 101 6.09 -7.46 7.66
CA ASP A 101 7.32 -7.68 8.43
C ASP A 101 8.43 -6.75 7.90
N THR A 102 8.90 -5.80 8.71
CA THR A 102 9.97 -4.87 8.31
C THR A 102 11.36 -5.51 8.27
N GLY A 103 11.52 -6.72 8.82
CA GLY A 103 12.74 -7.52 8.72
C GLY A 103 12.91 -8.17 7.34
N TYR A 104 11.87 -8.19 6.50
CA TYR A 104 11.95 -8.67 5.13
C TYR A 104 12.38 -7.57 4.15
N ASP A 105 13.36 -7.89 3.29
CA ASP A 105 13.81 -7.03 2.20
C ASP A 105 13.33 -7.59 0.86
N LYS A 106 12.44 -6.83 0.20
CA LYS A 106 11.86 -7.18 -1.11
C LYS A 106 12.88 -7.20 -2.25
N HIS A 107 14.00 -6.47 -2.14
CA HIS A 107 15.00 -6.37 -3.21
C HIS A 107 15.91 -7.58 -3.22
N THR A 108 16.32 -8.05 -2.05
CA THR A 108 17.11 -9.28 -1.88
C THR A 108 16.24 -10.53 -1.83
N GLY A 109 14.95 -10.39 -1.47
CA GLY A 109 14.01 -11.48 -1.28
C GLY A 109 14.29 -12.31 -0.03
N GLN A 110 14.91 -11.70 0.98
CA GLN A 110 15.42 -12.38 2.18
C GLN A 110 14.98 -11.65 3.45
N PHE A 111 14.84 -12.42 4.53
CA PHE A 111 14.76 -11.85 5.87
C PHE A 111 16.17 -11.43 6.28
N SER A 112 16.28 -10.24 6.84
CA SER A 112 17.49 -9.76 7.52
C SER A 112 17.75 -10.56 8.81
N ASP A 113 18.92 -10.36 9.42
CA ASP A 113 19.27 -10.93 10.73
C ASP A 113 18.51 -10.28 11.90
N LEU A 114 17.51 -9.42 11.62
CA LEU A 114 16.66 -8.82 12.63
C LEU A 114 15.82 -9.89 13.33
N ALA A 115 15.83 -9.90 14.66
CA ALA A 115 14.95 -10.76 15.43
C ALA A 115 13.48 -10.48 15.12
N VAL A 116 12.65 -11.51 15.08
CA VAL A 116 11.21 -11.40 14.74
C VAL A 116 10.49 -10.46 15.72
N GLU A 117 10.87 -10.47 17.00
CA GLU A 117 10.32 -9.60 18.05
C GLU A 117 10.70 -8.13 17.89
N ALA A 118 11.78 -7.85 17.14
CA ALA A 118 12.22 -6.50 16.81
C ALA A 118 11.68 -6.02 15.46
N ALA A 119 11.16 -6.93 14.63
CA ALA A 119 10.44 -6.58 13.42
C ALA A 119 9.08 -5.96 13.77
N THR A 120 8.62 -5.08 12.89
CA THR A 120 7.32 -4.39 13.02
C THR A 120 6.50 -4.62 11.77
N SER A 121 5.20 -4.33 11.85
CA SER A 121 4.32 -4.33 10.69
C SER A 121 3.83 -2.92 10.42
N LYS A 122 3.92 -2.47 9.17
CA LYS A 122 3.63 -1.08 8.79
C LYS A 122 2.72 -1.01 7.58
N LEU A 123 1.87 -0.01 7.55
CA LEU A 123 1.20 0.50 6.37
C LEU A 123 1.93 1.75 5.91
N VAL A 124 2.58 1.72 4.75
CA VAL A 124 3.15 2.94 4.16
C VAL A 124 2.10 3.54 3.24
N LEU A 125 1.64 4.75 3.56
CA LEU A 125 0.73 5.52 2.75
C LEU A 125 1.49 6.62 2.03
N SER A 126 1.28 6.73 0.72
CA SER A 126 1.82 7.79 -0.11
C SER A 126 0.75 8.44 -0.96
N VAL A 127 0.97 9.69 -1.34
CA VAL A 127 0.18 10.37 -2.38
C VAL A 127 1.12 11.07 -3.36
N VAL A 128 0.86 10.83 -4.65
CA VAL A 128 1.45 11.55 -5.77
C VAL A 128 0.45 12.56 -6.27
N VAL A 129 0.87 13.83 -6.36
CA VAL A 129 0.12 14.94 -6.94
C VAL A 129 0.63 15.19 -8.36
N CYS A 130 -0.26 15.29 -9.33
CA CYS A 130 0.06 15.78 -10.67
C CYS A 130 -0.13 17.30 -10.72
N ASP A 131 0.95 18.06 -10.87
CA ASP A 131 0.89 19.52 -11.04
C ASP A 131 0.88 19.91 -12.52
N THR A 132 1.58 19.14 -13.35
CA THR A 132 1.67 19.34 -14.80
C THR A 132 0.98 18.18 -15.53
N PRO A 133 -0.13 18.44 -16.26
CA PRO A 133 -0.82 17.41 -17.02
C PRO A 133 0.11 16.67 -17.98
N ALA A 134 -0.09 15.36 -18.12
CA ALA A 134 0.67 14.52 -19.03
C ALA A 134 -0.19 13.34 -19.49
N GLU A 135 0.09 12.85 -20.69
CA GLU A 135 -0.42 11.56 -21.15
C GLU A 135 0.50 10.45 -20.63
N GLY A 136 -0.08 9.30 -20.27
CA GLY A 136 0.69 8.17 -19.75
C GLY A 136 -0.07 7.35 -18.72
N ASN A 137 0.45 6.15 -18.46
CA ASN A 137 -0.05 5.24 -17.45
C ASN A 137 0.51 5.61 -16.07
N TRP A 138 -0.36 5.84 -15.09
CA TRP A 138 0.07 6.20 -13.72
C TRP A 138 1.10 5.24 -13.11
N TYR A 139 0.96 3.92 -13.28
CA TYR A 139 1.90 2.96 -12.72
C TYR A 139 3.28 3.04 -13.41
N ARG A 140 3.31 2.89 -14.73
CA ARG A 140 4.58 2.86 -15.47
C ARG A 140 5.24 4.24 -15.55
N ASP A 141 4.45 5.26 -15.84
CA ASP A 141 4.93 6.57 -16.24
C ASP A 141 4.95 7.58 -15.10
N ALA A 142 4.34 7.30 -13.93
CA ALA A 142 4.51 8.10 -12.71
C ALA A 142 5.13 7.27 -11.59
N TRP A 143 4.44 6.26 -11.07
CA TRP A 143 4.82 5.50 -9.88
C TRP A 143 6.23 4.88 -9.96
N LEU A 144 6.56 4.16 -11.03
CA LEU A 144 7.88 3.54 -11.19
C LEU A 144 9.02 4.53 -11.45
N THR A 145 8.70 5.79 -11.75
CA THR A 145 9.69 6.82 -12.12
C THR A 145 9.90 7.86 -11.02
N ILE A 146 9.15 7.78 -9.92
CA ILE A 146 9.30 8.66 -8.78
C ILE A 146 10.05 7.90 -7.70
N ASP A 147 11.17 8.47 -7.25
CA ASP A 147 11.87 7.91 -6.11
C ASP A 147 11.02 8.10 -4.85
N TYR A 148 10.90 7.04 -4.06
CA TYR A 148 10.06 7.09 -2.87
C TYR A 148 10.71 7.98 -1.81
N PRO A 149 10.01 9.00 -1.28
CA PRO A 149 10.61 9.87 -0.27
C PRO A 149 10.87 9.12 1.03
N GLU A 150 11.77 9.66 1.84
CA GLU A 150 11.92 9.24 3.23
C GLU A 150 10.61 9.45 4.02
N ASP A 151 10.49 8.75 5.14
CA ASP A 151 9.31 8.79 5.99
C ASP A 151 8.96 10.22 6.44
N GLY A 152 7.74 10.66 6.13
CA GLY A 152 7.24 12.00 6.45
C GLY A 152 7.83 13.12 5.60
N GLN A 153 8.51 12.79 4.48
CA GLN A 153 9.11 13.76 3.57
C GLN A 153 8.41 13.81 2.21
N VAL A 154 8.79 14.83 1.43
CA VAL A 154 8.31 15.05 0.06
C VAL A 154 9.47 14.85 -0.91
N ASN A 155 9.18 14.21 -2.04
CA ASN A 155 10.02 14.23 -3.22
C ASN A 155 9.30 14.97 -4.34
N ASP A 156 9.91 16.06 -4.81
CA ASP A 156 9.48 16.88 -5.95
C ASP A 156 10.55 16.96 -7.06
N GLN A 157 11.64 16.20 -6.93
CA GLN A 157 12.83 16.31 -7.76
C GLN A 157 12.96 15.18 -8.77
N SER A 158 12.57 13.96 -8.41
CA SER A 158 12.80 12.78 -9.28
C SER A 158 11.97 12.83 -10.58
N LYS A 159 10.84 13.54 -10.57
CA LYS A 159 9.98 13.67 -11.75
C LYS A 159 9.34 15.08 -11.85
N PRO A 160 9.76 15.91 -12.81
CA PRO A 160 9.18 17.22 -13.02
C PRO A 160 7.65 17.17 -13.21
N GLY A 161 6.93 18.06 -12.52
CA GLY A 161 5.46 18.15 -12.58
C GLY A 161 4.73 17.18 -11.66
N TYR A 162 5.46 16.43 -10.83
CA TYR A 162 4.90 15.52 -9.83
C TYR A 162 5.55 15.74 -8.48
N ARG A 163 4.76 15.60 -7.42
CA ARG A 163 5.24 15.63 -6.04
C ARG A 163 4.69 14.43 -5.30
N CYS A 164 5.53 13.79 -4.51
CA CYS A 164 5.16 12.60 -3.75
C CYS A 164 5.43 12.83 -2.26
N PHE A 165 4.45 12.55 -1.42
CA PHE A 165 4.61 12.44 0.02
C PHE A 165 4.40 10.99 0.43
N ALA A 166 5.20 10.47 1.36
CA ALA A 166 4.98 9.15 1.95
C ALA A 166 5.22 9.17 3.47
N GLN A 167 4.44 8.37 4.19
CA GLN A 167 4.60 8.18 5.63
C GLN A 167 4.07 6.80 6.05
N ALA A 168 4.80 6.15 6.93
CA ALA A 168 4.47 4.87 7.51
C ALA A 168 3.62 5.03 8.78
N ILE A 169 2.66 4.12 8.93
CA ILE A 169 1.81 3.97 10.10
C ILE A 169 1.98 2.54 10.61
N GLY A 170 2.27 2.35 11.90
CA GLY A 170 2.30 1.01 12.50
C GLY A 170 0.93 0.34 12.42
N LEU A 171 0.86 -0.93 12.01
CA LEU A 171 -0.42 -1.65 11.93
C LEU A 171 -1.07 -1.84 13.30
N GLU A 172 -0.28 -1.86 14.37
CA GLU A 172 -0.74 -1.88 15.77
C GLU A 172 -1.56 -0.64 16.14
N HIS A 173 -1.39 0.48 15.42
CA HIS A 173 -2.17 1.70 15.60
C HIS A 173 -3.46 1.73 14.76
N LEU A 174 -3.74 0.67 14.00
CA LEU A 174 -4.91 0.55 13.12
C LEU A 174 -5.87 -0.55 13.60
N ALA A 175 -5.99 -0.72 14.93
CA ALA A 175 -6.72 -1.82 15.55
C ALA A 175 -8.23 -1.78 15.22
N ASP A 176 -8.86 -0.61 15.36
CA ASP A 176 -10.29 -0.40 15.16
C ASP A 176 -10.59 0.81 14.27
N LYS A 177 -11.88 1.02 13.95
CA LYS A 177 -12.32 2.09 13.07
C LYS A 177 -11.91 3.49 13.57
N ALA A 178 -12.03 3.77 14.87
CA ALA A 178 -11.72 5.08 15.41
C ALA A 178 -10.20 5.37 15.34
N ALA A 179 -9.38 4.36 15.61
CA ALA A 179 -7.94 4.44 15.46
C ALA A 179 -7.53 4.64 13.98
N ILE A 180 -8.17 3.92 13.05
CA ILE A 180 -7.96 4.12 11.61
C ILE A 180 -8.34 5.53 11.19
N ASP A 181 -9.50 6.02 11.61
CA ASP A 181 -9.98 7.37 11.27
C ASP A 181 -8.99 8.43 11.78
N ALA A 182 -8.54 8.32 13.03
CA ALA A 182 -7.58 9.25 13.60
C ALA A 182 -6.23 9.23 12.86
N ALA A 183 -5.71 8.03 12.56
CA ALA A 183 -4.45 7.87 11.83
C ALA A 183 -4.54 8.42 10.40
N LEU A 184 -5.64 8.15 9.69
CA LEU A 184 -5.87 8.66 8.34
C LEU A 184 -6.01 10.18 8.33
N GLN A 185 -6.74 10.77 9.28
CA GLN A 185 -6.86 12.23 9.40
C GLN A 185 -5.51 12.89 9.67
N ALA A 186 -4.71 12.33 10.60
CA ALA A 186 -3.37 12.82 10.89
C ALA A 186 -2.46 12.75 9.66
N TRP A 187 -2.52 11.64 8.92
CA TRP A 187 -1.78 11.47 7.68
C TRP A 187 -2.22 12.47 6.60
N CYS A 188 -3.52 12.65 6.38
CA CYS A 188 -4.07 13.63 5.43
C CYS A 188 -3.64 15.07 5.78
N LEU A 189 -3.64 15.43 7.06
CA LEU A 189 -3.16 16.72 7.54
C LEU A 189 -1.67 16.92 7.23
N ALA A 190 -0.83 15.93 7.56
CA ALA A 190 0.60 15.98 7.29
C ALA A 190 0.90 16.08 5.80
N ALA A 191 0.27 15.24 4.98
CA ALA A 191 0.38 15.28 3.52
C ALA A 191 -0.04 16.65 2.98
N SER A 192 -1.15 17.21 3.47
CA SER A 192 -1.64 18.51 3.01
C SER A 192 -0.67 19.65 3.32
N GLN A 193 -0.10 19.66 4.53
CA GLN A 193 0.87 20.67 4.94
C GLN A 193 2.16 20.57 4.14
N LYS A 194 2.66 19.35 3.93
CA LYS A 194 3.92 19.09 3.24
C LYS A 194 3.83 19.35 1.74
N LEU A 195 2.68 19.05 1.12
CA LEU A 195 2.45 19.23 -0.32
C LEU A 195 1.77 20.56 -0.68
N ASP A 196 1.37 21.38 0.29
CA ASP A 196 0.61 22.61 0.03
C ASP A 196 -0.62 22.38 -0.88
N VAL A 197 -1.31 21.25 -0.67
CA VAL A 197 -2.49 20.80 -1.42
C VAL A 197 -3.47 20.18 -0.44
N GLN A 198 -4.76 20.45 -0.59
CA GLN A 198 -5.77 19.87 0.29
C GLN A 198 -5.96 18.37 0.01
N ILE A 199 -5.42 17.52 0.89
CA ILE A 199 -5.66 16.08 0.92
C ILE A 199 -6.65 15.79 2.05
N THR A 200 -7.86 15.38 1.69
CA THR A 200 -8.96 15.15 2.65
C THR A 200 -9.56 13.77 2.52
N THR A 201 -10.22 13.33 3.58
CA THR A 201 -11.15 12.20 3.54
C THR A 201 -12.50 12.64 2.96
N HIS A 202 -13.14 11.78 2.19
CA HIS A 202 -14.51 11.95 1.75
C HIS A 202 -15.50 11.45 2.83
N PRO A 203 -16.64 12.14 3.04
CA PRO A 203 -17.71 11.60 3.86
C PRO A 203 -18.17 10.28 3.23
N GLN A 204 -18.18 9.19 4.01
CA GLN A 204 -18.79 7.96 3.52
C GLN A 204 -20.29 8.22 3.28
N PRO A 205 -20.87 7.72 2.17
CA PRO A 205 -22.31 7.63 2.09
C PRO A 205 -22.80 6.78 3.27
N ALA A 206 -23.79 7.28 4.00
CA ALA A 206 -24.40 6.51 5.09
C ALA A 206 -24.88 5.17 4.54
N ALA A 207 -24.37 4.08 5.11
CA ALA A 207 -24.82 2.72 4.80
C ALA A 207 -26.26 2.49 5.26
#